data_AF-A0A519EQS6-F1
#
_entry.id   AF-A0A519EQS6-F1
#
_cell.length_a   1.000
_cell.length_b   1.000
_cell.length_c   1.000
_cell.angle_alpha   90.00
_cell.angle_beta   90.00
_cell.angle_gamma   90.00
#
_symmetry.space_group_name_H-M   'P 1'
#
loop_
_entity.id
_entity.type
_entity.pdbx_description
1 polymer ?
#
loop_
_entity_poly.entity_id
_entity_poly.type
_entity_poly.pdbx_seq_one_letter_code
_entity_poly.pdbx_strand_id
1 'polypeptide(L)'
;MPKAPSTLPTSSPALVADGGAQPASYEAGLQELERLVNELESGQLPLDQLLGSYQRGAALLAFCRDKLQAVEDQIKVLDAGSLKAWSAE
;
A
#
# COMPACT_ATOMS: atom_id res chain seq x y z
N MET A 1 53.02 18.55 -11.75
CA MET A 1 52.55 17.32 -11.05
C MET A 1 51.43 17.72 -10.10
N PRO A 2 50.42 16.85 -9.90
CA PRO A 2 49.00 17.24 -9.81
C PRO A 2 48.46 17.26 -8.38
N LYS A 3 47.32 17.93 -8.18
CA LYS A 3 46.25 17.42 -7.31
C LYS A 3 44.93 18.16 -7.58
N ALA A 4 44.07 17.53 -8.38
CA ALA A 4 42.66 17.86 -8.43
C ALA A 4 42.00 17.44 -7.10
N PRO A 5 41.11 18.24 -6.51
CA PRO A 5 40.17 17.73 -5.54
C PRO A 5 38.99 17.09 -6.29
N SER A 6 38.96 15.76 -6.31
CA SER A 6 37.78 14.99 -6.68
C SER A 6 36.65 15.28 -5.70
N THR A 7 35.65 16.03 -6.13
CA THR A 7 34.34 16.06 -5.47
C THR A 7 33.59 14.81 -5.91
N LEU A 8 33.43 13.88 -4.97
CA LEU A 8 32.58 12.70 -5.12
C LEU A 8 31.11 13.14 -5.21
N PRO A 9 30.29 12.57 -6.11
CA PRO A 9 28.84 12.72 -6.02
C PRO A 9 28.32 11.93 -4.81
N THR A 10 27.57 12.60 -3.94
CA THR A 10 26.83 11.95 -2.84
C THR A 10 25.63 11.19 -3.40
N SER A 11 25.87 10.07 -4.08
CA SER A 11 24.82 9.09 -4.31
C SER A 11 24.62 8.29 -3.03
N SER A 12 23.83 8.85 -2.11
CA SER A 12 23.19 8.04 -1.08
C SER A 12 22.05 7.27 -1.76
N PRO A 13 22.09 5.94 -1.87
CA PRO A 13 20.88 5.21 -2.16
C PRO A 13 20.04 5.32 -0.89
N ALA A 14 18.94 6.06 -0.97
CA ALA A 14 17.88 5.95 0.03
C ALA A 14 17.47 4.49 0.05
N LEU A 15 17.82 3.81 1.14
CA LEU A 15 17.36 2.46 1.43
C LEU A 15 15.83 2.52 1.47
N VAL A 16 15.18 2.08 0.39
CA VAL A 16 13.76 1.76 0.45
C VAL A 16 13.64 0.44 1.20
N ALA A 17 13.50 0.58 2.51
CA ALA A 17 13.08 -0.48 3.40
C ALA A 17 11.61 -0.81 3.07
N ASP A 18 11.38 -1.65 2.05
CA ASP A 18 10.06 -2.24 1.83
C ASP A 18 9.94 -3.53 2.65
N GLY A 19 9.85 -3.35 3.96
CA GLY A 19 9.66 -4.42 4.92
C GLY A 19 8.51 -4.07 5.85
N GLY A 20 7.27 -4.30 5.39
CA GLY A 20 6.09 -4.35 6.26
C GLY A 20 5.38 -3.04 6.56
N ALA A 21 5.62 -1.96 5.80
CA ALA A 21 4.83 -0.75 5.92
C ALA A 21 3.49 -0.89 5.16
N GLN A 22 2.39 -0.39 5.74
CA GLN A 22 1.10 -0.34 5.05
C GLN A 22 1.20 0.54 3.79
N PRO A 23 0.52 0.17 2.70
CA PRO A 23 0.56 0.94 1.46
C PRO A 23 0.03 2.36 1.66
N ALA A 24 0.66 3.32 0.97
CA ALA A 24 0.34 4.74 1.10
C ALA A 24 -1.06 5.11 0.57
N SER A 25 -1.60 4.32 -0.35
CA SER A 25 -2.91 4.54 -0.98
C SER A 25 -3.60 3.23 -1.34
N TYR A 26 -4.90 3.28 -1.61
CA TYR A 26 -5.67 2.13 -2.10
C TYR A 26 -5.06 1.56 -3.38
N GLU A 27 -4.76 2.41 -4.36
CA GLU A 27 -4.17 1.98 -5.64
C GLU A 27 -2.78 1.34 -5.45
N ALA A 28 -1.95 1.89 -4.55
CA ALA A 28 -0.66 1.30 -4.24
C ALA A 28 -0.83 -0.10 -3.61
N GLY A 29 -1.78 -0.26 -2.68
CA GLY A 29 -2.05 -1.56 -2.05
C GLY A 29 -2.61 -2.58 -3.04
N LEU A 30 -3.46 -2.15 -3.97
CA LEU A 30 -4.01 -3.00 -5.02
C LEU A 30 -2.92 -3.45 -6.00
N GLN A 31 -2.07 -2.52 -6.46
CA GLN A 31 -0.99 -2.83 -7.39
C GLN A 31 0.03 -3.81 -6.79
N GLU A 32 0.33 -3.65 -5.50
CA GLU A 32 1.20 -4.58 -4.78
C GLU A 32 0.55 -5.98 -4.67
N LEU A 33 -0.75 -6.04 -4.37
CA LEU A 33 -1.49 -7.30 -4.31
C LEU A 33 -1.50 -8.02 -5.65
N GLU A 34 -1.74 -7.31 -6.76
CA GLU A 34 -1.72 -7.89 -8.11
C GLU A 34 -0.34 -8.48 -8.46
N ARG A 35 0.74 -7.77 -8.13
CA ARG A 35 2.11 -8.27 -8.32
C ARG A 35 2.35 -9.54 -7.53
N LEU A 36 1.95 -9.55 -6.27
CA LEU A 36 2.16 -10.67 -5.37
C LEU A 36 1.36 -11.90 -5.82
N VAL A 37 0.10 -11.72 -6.23
CA VAL A 37 -0.73 -12.79 -6.81
C VAL A 37 -0.07 -13.34 -8.07
N ASN A 38 0.41 -12.49 -8.97
CA ASN A 38 1.10 -12.94 -10.18
C ASN A 38 2.35 -13.77 -9.86
N GLU A 39 3.14 -13.39 -8.87
CA GLU A 39 4.31 -14.19 -8.44
C GLU A 39 3.91 -15.54 -7.82
N LEU A 40 2.81 -15.58 -7.05
CA LEU A 40 2.25 -16.83 -6.50
C LEU A 40 1.76 -17.77 -7.61
N GLU A 41 1.03 -17.22 -8.59
CA GLU A 41 0.48 -17.98 -9.72
C GLU A 41 1.56 -18.46 -10.68
N SER A 42 2.65 -17.70 -10.83
CA SER A 42 3.80 -18.08 -11.65
C SER A 42 4.56 -19.30 -11.07
N GLY A 43 4.29 -19.68 -9.81
CA GLY A 43 4.84 -20.88 -9.18
C GLY A 43 6.35 -20.87 -8.96
N GLN A 44 7.01 -19.73 -9.20
CA GLN A 44 8.47 -19.57 -9.06
C GLN A 44 8.90 -19.22 -7.63
N LEU A 45 7.95 -19.05 -6.71
CA LEU A 45 8.24 -18.70 -5.33
C LEU A 45 8.76 -19.92 -4.54
N PRO A 46 9.90 -19.80 -3.83
CA PRO A 46 10.36 -20.86 -2.94
C PRO A 46 9.41 -21.02 -1.73
N LEU A 47 9.33 -22.23 -1.19
CA LEU A 47 8.42 -22.60 -0.09
C LEU A 47 8.52 -21.66 1.11
N ASP A 48 9.73 -21.21 1.45
CA ASP A 48 9.99 -20.29 2.56
C ASP A 48 9.31 -18.91 2.37
N GLN A 49 9.27 -18.44 1.11
CA GLN A 49 8.66 -17.16 0.74
C GLN A 49 7.14 -17.25 0.57
N LEU A 50 6.59 -18.43 0.26
CA LEU A 50 5.14 -18.62 0.04
C LEU A 50 4.31 -18.14 1.24
N LEU A 51 4.75 -18.50 2.46
CA LEU A 51 4.04 -18.10 3.67
C LEU A 51 4.10 -16.58 3.89
N GLY A 52 5.25 -15.96 3.64
CA GLY A 52 5.43 -14.51 3.75
C GLY A 52 4.58 -13.74 2.73
N SER A 53 4.58 -14.19 1.47
CA SER A 53 3.75 -13.62 0.41
C SER A 53 2.26 -13.77 0.75
N TYR A 54 1.83 -14.93 1.21
CA TYR A 54 0.43 -15.11 1.64
C TYR A 54 0.03 -14.15 2.77
N GLN A 55 0.88 -14.00 3.80
CA GLN A 55 0.62 -13.06 4.91
C GLN A 55 0.54 -11.61 4.43
N ARG A 56 1.46 -11.19 3.56
CA ARG A 56 1.46 -9.84 2.97
C ARG A 56 0.20 -9.63 2.12
N GLY A 57 -0.17 -10.60 1.28
CA GLY A 57 -1.40 -10.56 0.49
C GLY A 57 -2.65 -10.41 1.38
N ALA A 58 -2.74 -11.14 2.48
CA ALA A 58 -3.84 -11.02 3.44
C ALA A 58 -3.89 -9.62 4.09
N ALA A 59 -2.74 -9.04 4.42
CA ALA A 59 -2.65 -7.70 4.98
C ALA A 59 -3.10 -6.62 3.97
N LEU A 60 -2.68 -6.73 2.71
CA LEU A 60 -3.09 -5.83 1.64
C LEU A 60 -4.60 -5.93 1.38
N LEU A 61 -5.15 -7.14 1.37
CA LEU A 61 -6.59 -7.37 1.21
C LEU A 61 -7.40 -6.72 2.34
N ALA A 62 -6.94 -6.87 3.58
CA ALA A 62 -7.55 -6.25 4.75
C ALA A 62 -7.51 -4.71 4.66
N PHE A 63 -6.38 -4.14 4.25
CA PHE A 63 -6.24 -2.69 4.03
C PHE A 63 -7.22 -2.18 2.97
N CYS A 64 -7.31 -2.84 1.81
CA CYS A 64 -8.22 -2.43 0.75
C CYS A 64 -9.68 -2.43 1.21
N ARG A 65 -10.08 -3.47 1.96
CA ARG A 65 -11.43 -3.56 2.53
C ARG A 65 -11.71 -2.45 3.53
N ASP A 66 -10.77 -2.18 4.43
CA ASP A 66 -10.90 -1.12 5.44
C ASP A 66 -11.10 0.26 4.79
N LYS A 67 -10.33 0.56 3.74
CA LYS A 67 -10.49 1.81 2.98
C LYS A 67 -11.88 1.95 2.35
N LEU A 68 -12.40 0.89 1.75
CA LEU A 68 -13.75 0.90 1.19
C LEU A 68 -14.80 1.11 2.28
N GLN A 69 -14.70 0.39 3.40
CA GLN A 69 -15.62 0.56 4.53
C GLN A 69 -15.59 1.97 5.11
N ALA A 70 -14.40 2.57 5.23
CA ALA A 70 -14.27 3.94 5.71
C ALA A 70 -14.96 4.95 4.79
N VAL A 71 -14.87 4.76 3.47
CA VAL A 71 -15.57 5.61 2.49
C VAL A 71 -17.08 5.38 2.57
N GLU A 72 -17.54 4.13 2.67
CA GLU A 72 -18.96 3.82 2.83
C GLU A 72 -19.55 4.45 4.10
N ASP A 73 -18.82 4.43 5.21
CA ASP A 73 -19.24 5.04 6.47
C ASP A 73 -19.33 6.56 6.34
N GLN A 74 -18.34 7.20 5.72
CA GLN A 74 -18.38 8.64 5.43
C GLN A 74 -19.60 9.02 4.59
N ILE A 75 -19.91 8.26 3.54
CA ILE A 75 -21.10 8.48 2.70
C ILE A 75 -22.39 8.39 3.53
N LYS A 76 -22.51 7.38 4.40
CA LYS A 76 -23.69 7.22 5.28
C LYS A 76 -23.85 8.40 6.23
N VAL A 77 -22.75 8.92 6.79
CA VAL A 77 -22.79 10.09 7.67
C VAL A 77 -23.21 11.34 6.89
N LEU A 78 -22.72 11.53 5.66
CA LEU A 78 -23.12 12.63 4.78
C LEU A 78 -24.61 12.55 4.44
N ASP A 79 -25.12 11.38 4.08
CA ASP A 79 -26.53 11.15 3.76
C ASP A 79 -27.43 11.40 4.98
N ALA A 80 -27.07 10.86 6.14
CA ALA A 80 -27.79 11.07 7.40
C ALA A 80 -27.77 12.55 7.86
N GLY A 81 -26.64 13.24 7.69
CA GLY A 81 -26.50 14.66 7.99
C GLY A 81 -27.35 15.53 7.06
N SER A 82 -27.37 15.20 5.77
CA SER A 82 -28.21 15.86 4.76
C SER A 82 -29.70 15.63 5.02
N LEU A 83 -30.08 14.42 5.43
CA LEU A 83 -31.46 14.08 5.81
C LEU A 83 -31.92 14.83 7.07
N LYS A 84 -31.05 14.98 8.09
CA LYS A 84 -31.38 15.75 9.31
C LYS A 84 -31.55 17.24 9.04
N ALA A 85 -30.76 17.81 8.13
CA ALA A 85 -30.88 19.23 7.75
C ALA A 85 -32.20 19.54 7.03
N TRP A 86 -32.79 18.55 6.35
CA TRP A 86 -34.03 18.73 5.59
C TRP A 86 -35.30 18.36 6.38
N SER A 87 -35.19 17.53 7.43
CA SER A 87 -36.33 17.11 8.26
C SER A 87 -36.63 18.07 9.43
N ALA A 88 -35.98 19.22 9.46
CA ALA A 88 -36.21 20.29 10.43
C ALA A 88 -36.99 21.44 9.79
N GLU A 89 -38.22 21.15 9.35
CA GLU A 89 -39.25 22.17 9.07
C GLU A 89 -40.60 21.69 9.62
#